data_AF-A0A7R9DWL1-F1
#
_entry.id   AF-A0A7R9DWL1-F1
#
_cell.length_a   1.000
_cell.length_b   1.000
_cell.length_c   1.000
_cell.angle_alpha   90.00
_cell.angle_beta   90.00
_cell.angle_gamma   90.00
#
_symmetry.space_group_name_H-M   'P 1'
#
loop_
_entity.id
_entity.type
_entity.pdbx_description
1 polymer ?
#
loop_
_entity_poly.entity_id
_entity_poly.type
_entity_poly.pdbx_seq_one_letter_code
_entity_poly.pdbx_strand_id
1 'polypeptide(L)'
;MGLPCSVFHPRYMSVPSRPCECVGCQASYHPTISVNKRFVISYLNVQGKLFTKIGMETFQESAVQMLREFRALLQHSPVPLNANRFLQLLALNMFAIENTQPKDSLEAGYRSALQESALVLS
;
A
#
# COMPACT_ATOMS: atom_id res chain seq x y z
N MET A 1 -21.75 -30.21 26.38
CA MET A 1 -21.92 -29.93 24.94
C MET A 1 -20.54 -29.96 24.29
N GLY A 2 -20.39 -30.68 23.19
CA GLY A 2 -19.13 -30.79 22.43
C GLY A 2 -18.98 -32.19 21.85
N LEU A 3 -19.62 -32.45 20.72
CA LEU A 3 -19.55 -33.74 20.02
C LEU A 3 -18.19 -33.88 19.29
N PRO A 4 -17.55 -35.06 19.30
CA PRO A 4 -16.40 -35.34 18.44
C PRO A 4 -16.86 -35.60 17.00
N CYS A 5 -16.17 -35.00 16.03
CA CYS A 5 -16.38 -35.25 14.60
C CYS A 5 -16.12 -36.73 14.31
N SER A 6 -17.19 -37.46 14.04
CA SER A 6 -17.15 -38.86 13.62
C SER A 6 -16.82 -38.91 12.13
N VAL A 7 -15.59 -39.27 11.77
CA VAL A 7 -15.23 -39.54 10.37
C VAL A 7 -15.66 -40.97 10.05
N PHE A 8 -16.77 -41.10 9.33
CA PHE A 8 -17.20 -42.34 8.72
C PHE A 8 -16.17 -42.73 7.62
N HIS A 9 -15.60 -43.92 7.68
CA HIS A 9 -14.79 -44.49 6.60
C HIS A 9 -15.21 -45.95 6.37
N PRO A 10 -15.79 -46.31 5.22
CA PRO A 10 -15.82 -47.69 4.78
C PRO A 10 -14.55 -47.98 3.96
N ARG A 11 -13.73 -48.89 4.50
CA ARG A 11 -12.76 -49.79 3.84
C ARG A 11 -11.95 -49.25 2.64
N TYR A 12 -10.63 -49.17 2.79
CA TYR A 12 -9.64 -50.07 2.15
C TYR A 12 -8.20 -49.60 2.48
N MET A 13 -7.43 -50.51 3.07
CA MET A 13 -5.97 -50.69 3.08
C MET A 13 -5.02 -49.47 2.88
N SER A 14 -4.35 -49.12 3.99
CA SER A 14 -2.97 -48.60 4.15
C SER A 14 -2.21 -47.95 2.98
N VAL A 15 -1.95 -46.63 3.12
CA VAL A 15 -0.88 -45.88 2.44
C VAL A 15 -0.11 -45.09 3.50
N PRO A 16 1.25 -45.01 3.46
CA PRO A 16 2.06 -44.57 4.58
C PRO A 16 1.93 -43.07 4.89
N SER A 17 2.08 -42.78 6.17
CA SER A 17 2.00 -41.51 6.88
C SER A 17 2.72 -40.35 6.17
N ARG A 18 1.96 -39.36 5.69
CA ARG A 18 2.50 -38.01 5.45
C ARG A 18 2.39 -37.19 6.74
N PRO A 19 3.29 -36.22 6.99
CA PRO A 19 3.28 -35.45 8.23
C PRO A 19 1.94 -34.73 8.36
N CYS A 20 1.38 -34.71 9.57
CA CYS A 20 0.18 -33.93 9.88
C CYS A 20 0.43 -32.45 9.57
N GLU A 21 -0.04 -31.99 8.42
CA GLU A 21 -0.25 -30.57 8.15
C GLU A 21 -1.49 -30.16 8.94
N CYS A 22 -1.30 -29.77 10.20
CA CYS A 22 -2.36 -29.14 10.99
C CYS A 22 -2.75 -27.82 10.29
N VAL A 23 -3.83 -27.85 9.50
CA VAL A 23 -4.45 -26.71 8.78
C VAL A 23 -5.13 -25.74 9.78
N GLY A 24 -4.39 -25.28 10.79
CA GLY A 24 -4.94 -24.53 11.92
C GLY A 24 -4.07 -23.40 12.47
N CYS A 25 -2.84 -23.22 11.99
CA CYS A 25 -1.92 -22.18 12.49
C CYS A 25 -1.30 -21.29 11.39
N GLN A 26 -1.94 -21.14 10.23
CA GLN A 26 -1.64 -20.01 9.35
C GLN A 26 -2.55 -18.85 9.76
N ALA A 27 -2.07 -18.00 10.67
CA ALA A 27 -2.68 -16.70 10.93
C ALA A 27 -2.94 -16.02 9.57
N SER A 28 -4.19 -15.66 9.30
CA SER A 28 -4.70 -15.18 8.01
C SER A 28 -3.87 -14.02 7.44
N TYR A 29 -2.79 -14.31 6.70
CA TYR A 29 -2.02 -13.32 5.97
C TYR A 29 -2.80 -12.99 4.72
N HIS A 30 -3.71 -12.02 4.81
CA HIS A 30 -4.44 -11.55 3.64
C HIS A 30 -3.50 -10.66 2.81
N PRO A 31 -3.09 -11.08 1.60
CA PRO A 31 -2.06 -10.37 0.82
C PRO A 31 -2.40 -8.90 0.57
N THR A 32 -3.70 -8.59 0.40
CA THR A 32 -4.17 -7.21 0.21
C THR A 32 -3.96 -6.31 1.44
N ILE A 33 -4.10 -6.86 2.66
CA ILE A 33 -3.93 -6.09 3.91
C ILE A 33 -2.47 -5.71 4.06
N SER A 34 -1.54 -6.61 3.71
CA SER A 34 -0.12 -6.31 3.72
C SER A 34 0.28 -5.27 2.65
N VAL A 35 -0.28 -5.36 1.44
CA VAL A 35 -0.03 -4.37 0.37
C VAL A 35 -0.57 -3.00 0.75
N ASN A 36 -1.79 -2.91 1.27
CA ASN A 36 -2.40 -1.63 1.70
C ASN A 36 -1.59 -0.97 2.82
N LYS A 37 -1.18 -1.74 3.84
CA LYS A 37 -0.34 -1.21 4.93
C LYS A 37 1.00 -0.67 4.41
N ARG A 38 1.66 -1.39 3.51
CA ARG A 38 2.91 -0.93 2.88
C ARG A 38 2.69 0.35 2.08
N PHE A 39 1.66 0.39 1.24
CA PHE A 39 1.29 1.58 0.47
C PHE A 39 1.06 2.80 1.37
N VAL A 40 0.29 2.66 2.46
CA VAL A 40 0.05 3.80 3.37
C VAL A 40 1.34 4.31 4.00
N ILE A 41 2.24 3.41 4.42
CA ILE A 41 3.52 3.79 5.01
C ILE A 41 4.41 4.49 3.98
N SER A 42 4.55 3.93 2.78
CA SER A 42 5.38 4.51 1.72
C SER A 42 4.81 5.83 1.22
N TYR A 43 3.49 5.95 1.11
CA TYR A 43 2.81 7.19 0.73
C TYR A 43 3.07 8.30 1.75
N LEU A 44 2.89 8.02 3.04
CA LEU A 44 3.16 9.00 4.09
C LEU A 44 4.65 9.39 4.15
N ASN A 45 5.57 8.45 3.88
CA ASN A 45 7.00 8.75 3.80
C ASN A 45 7.30 9.73 2.65
N VAL A 46 6.77 9.48 1.46
CA VAL A 46 6.95 10.36 0.28
C VAL A 46 6.35 11.75 0.55
N GLN A 47 5.14 11.81 1.11
CA GLN A 47 4.50 13.07 1.52
C GLN A 47 5.32 13.82 2.57
N GLY A 48 5.87 13.10 3.56
CA GLY A 48 6.75 13.67 4.58
C GLY A 48 8.01 14.29 3.98
N LYS A 49 8.61 13.66 2.97
CA LYS A 49 9.77 14.20 2.24
C LYS A 49 9.41 15.48 1.50
N LEU A 50 8.27 15.54 0.81
CA LEU A 50 7.79 16.76 0.15
C LEU A 50 7.51 17.89 1.14
N PHE A 51 6.89 17.57 2.28
CA PHE A 51 6.51 18.55 3.29
C PHE A 51 7.72 19.13 4.03
N THR A 52 8.61 18.26 4.51
CA THR A 52 9.77 18.65 5.34
C THR A 52 10.99 19.05 4.52
N LYS A 53 11.05 18.63 3.25
CA LYS A 53 12.22 18.76 2.35
C LYS A 53 13.45 17.97 2.83
N ILE A 54 13.27 17.04 3.78
CA ILE A 54 14.32 16.18 4.32
C ILE A 54 14.24 14.82 3.63
N GLY A 55 15.39 14.19 3.37
CA GLY A 55 15.44 12.85 2.77
C GLY A 55 15.19 12.84 1.25
N MET A 56 15.42 13.98 0.58
CA MET A 56 15.17 14.15 -0.85
C MET A 56 16.13 13.34 -1.73
N GLU A 57 17.31 13.02 -1.20
CA GLU A 57 18.31 12.18 -1.86
C GLU A 57 17.81 10.75 -2.15
N THR A 58 16.86 10.26 -1.35
CA THR A 58 16.20 8.94 -1.55
C THR A 58 14.75 9.06 -2.01
N PHE A 59 14.32 10.26 -2.41
CA PHE A 59 12.92 10.54 -2.75
C PHE A 59 12.43 9.70 -3.93
N GLN A 60 13.19 9.70 -5.04
CA GLN A 60 12.80 9.02 -6.27
C GLN A 60 12.60 7.51 -6.07
N GLU A 61 13.49 6.86 -5.32
CA GLU A 61 13.37 5.44 -4.97
C GLU A 61 12.12 5.16 -4.13
N SER A 62 11.86 6.02 -3.13
CA SER A 62 10.68 5.91 -2.26
C SER A 62 9.37 6.10 -3.04
N ALA A 63 9.36 7.07 -3.97
CA ALA A 63 8.24 7.34 -4.85
C ALA A 63 7.94 6.18 -5.80
N VAL A 64 8.97 5.60 -6.43
CA VAL A 64 8.81 4.44 -7.32
C VAL A 64 8.26 3.24 -6.53
N GLN A 65 8.76 3.00 -5.32
CA GLN A 65 8.23 1.94 -4.46
C GLN A 65 6.76 2.17 -4.10
N MET A 66 6.41 3.38 -3.66
CA MET A 66 5.03 3.76 -3.34
C MET A 66 4.08 3.53 -4.53
N LEU A 67 4.48 3.95 -5.74
CA LEU A 67 3.68 3.77 -6.96
C LEU A 67 3.51 2.29 -7.33
N ARG A 68 4.53 1.45 -7.12
CA ARG A 68 4.42 -0.01 -7.32
C ARG A 68 3.42 -0.63 -6.36
N GLU A 69 3.44 -0.22 -5.09
CA GLU A 69 2.52 -0.69 -4.07
C GLU A 69 1.08 -0.22 -4.36
N PHE A 70 0.91 1.04 -4.78
CA PHE A 70 -0.40 1.57 -5.21
C PHE A 70 -0.95 0.81 -6.42
N ARG A 71 -0.10 0.55 -7.44
CA ARG A 71 -0.50 -0.25 -8.60
C ARG A 71 -0.93 -1.66 -8.21
N ALA A 72 -0.16 -2.33 -7.34
CA ALA A 72 -0.53 -3.65 -6.83
C ALA A 72 -1.86 -3.61 -6.06
N LEU A 73 -2.11 -2.53 -5.31
CA LEU A 73 -3.38 -2.32 -4.59
C LEU A 73 -4.57 -2.20 -5.56
N LEU A 74 -4.40 -1.45 -6.65
CA LEU A 74 -5.43 -1.23 -7.69
C LEU A 74 -5.73 -2.49 -8.52
N GLN A 75 -4.82 -3.47 -8.55
CA GLN A 75 -5.03 -4.73 -9.27
C GLN A 75 -5.97 -5.70 -8.54
N HIS A 76 -6.33 -5.43 -7.28
CA HIS A 76 -7.27 -6.26 -6.54
C HIS A 76 -8.73 -5.94 -6.92
N SER A 77 -9.57 -6.99 -6.97
CA SER A 77 -11.00 -6.86 -7.19
C SER A 77 -11.78 -7.56 -6.05
N PRO A 78 -12.66 -6.85 -5.32
CA PRO A 78 -12.85 -5.39 -5.39
C PRO A 78 -11.60 -4.64 -4.92
N VAL A 79 -11.41 -3.41 -5.41
CA VAL A 79 -10.29 -2.57 -4.96
C VAL A 79 -10.43 -2.33 -3.46
N PRO A 80 -9.38 -2.58 -2.65
CA PRO A 80 -9.43 -2.46 -1.19
C PRO A 80 -9.33 -0.99 -0.71
N LEU A 81 -9.90 -0.06 -1.47
CA LEU A 81 -10.01 1.36 -1.17
C LEU A 81 -11.44 1.83 -1.49
N ASN A 82 -12.06 2.54 -0.54
CA ASN A 82 -13.35 3.18 -0.77
C ASN A 82 -13.16 4.59 -1.36
N ALA A 83 -14.25 5.20 -1.84
CA ALA A 83 -14.22 6.54 -2.45
C ALA A 83 -13.63 7.62 -1.53
N ASN A 84 -13.95 7.57 -0.23
CA ASN A 84 -13.40 8.51 0.75
C ASN A 84 -11.87 8.43 0.84
N ARG A 85 -11.29 7.21 0.74
CA ARG A 85 -9.83 7.05 0.72
C ARG A 85 -9.21 7.65 -0.53
N PHE A 86 -9.82 7.48 -1.71
CA PHE A 86 -9.34 8.13 -2.93
C PHE A 86 -9.37 9.67 -2.82
N LEU A 87 -10.45 10.23 -2.28
CA LEU A 87 -10.55 11.67 -2.06
C LEU A 87 -9.48 12.19 -1.09
N GLN A 88 -9.17 11.43 -0.03
CA GLN A 88 -8.09 11.80 0.90
C GLN A 88 -6.71 11.80 0.23
N LEU A 89 -6.40 10.77 -0.57
CA LEU A 89 -5.14 10.70 -1.32
C LEU A 89 -5.04 11.85 -2.33
N LEU A 90 -6.13 12.13 -3.05
CA LEU A 90 -6.19 13.26 -3.99
C LEU A 90 -5.99 14.61 -3.27
N ALA A 91 -6.66 14.81 -2.13
CA ALA A 91 -6.51 16.04 -1.34
C ALA A 91 -5.07 16.24 -0.86
N LEU A 92 -4.40 15.17 -0.42
CA LEU A 92 -2.99 15.22 -0.01
C LEU A 92 -2.06 15.51 -1.19
N ASN A 93 -2.32 14.93 -2.37
CA ASN A 93 -1.58 15.24 -3.60
C ASN A 93 -1.72 16.73 -3.99
N MET A 94 -2.95 17.26 -3.98
CA MET A 94 -3.19 18.68 -4.27
C MET A 94 -2.53 19.60 -3.23
N PHE A 95 -2.59 19.25 -1.95
CA PHE A 95 -1.89 19.97 -0.89
C PHE A 95 -0.37 19.97 -1.09
N ALA A 96 0.23 18.84 -1.48
CA ALA A 96 1.66 18.74 -1.71
C ALA A 96 2.13 19.65 -2.86
N ILE A 97 1.37 19.71 -3.97
CA ILE A 97 1.66 20.60 -5.09
C ILE A 97 1.62 22.07 -4.65
N GLU A 98 0.61 22.46 -3.89
CA GLU A 98 0.46 23.84 -3.39
C GLU A 98 1.57 24.19 -2.40
N ASN A 99 1.86 23.31 -1.43
CA ASN A 99 2.86 23.55 -0.39
C ASN A 99 4.30 23.61 -0.93
N THR A 100 4.55 23.03 -2.10
CA THR A 100 5.87 23.03 -2.75
C THR A 100 6.05 24.19 -3.74
N GLN A 101 5.01 25.00 -3.94
CA GLN A 101 5.07 26.21 -4.75
C GLN A 101 6.02 27.24 -4.10
N PRO A 102 6.85 27.95 -4.90
CA PRO A 102 7.67 29.03 -4.38
C PRO A 102 6.80 30.21 -3.92
N LYS A 103 7.01 30.71 -2.69
CA LYS A 103 6.20 31.80 -2.11
C LYS A 103 6.45 33.17 -2.75
N ASP A 104 7.64 33.38 -3.30
CA ASP A 104 8.11 34.68 -3.80
C ASP A 104 8.41 34.66 -5.31
N SER A 105 7.65 33.87 -6.08
CA SER A 105 7.83 33.86 -7.52
C SER A 105 7.11 35.04 -8.17
N LEU A 106 7.88 36.08 -8.50
CA LEU A 106 7.41 37.27 -9.22
C LEU A 106 7.06 36.97 -10.70
N GLU A 107 7.47 35.82 -11.21
CA GLU A 107 7.30 35.41 -12.60
C GLU A 107 6.24 34.31 -12.70
N ALA A 108 5.14 34.60 -13.40
CA ALA A 108 4.09 33.62 -13.64
C ALA A 108 4.65 32.41 -14.42
N GLY A 109 4.73 31.25 -13.77
CA GLY A 109 5.13 29.99 -14.40
C GLY A 109 6.43 29.38 -13.90
N TYR A 110 7.18 30.03 -13.00
CA TYR A 110 8.34 29.40 -12.39
C TYR A 110 7.92 28.31 -11.40
N ARG A 111 8.42 27.09 -11.62
CA ARG A 111 8.17 25.92 -10.76
C ARG A 111 9.47 25.48 -10.11
N SER A 112 9.41 25.16 -8.82
CA SER A 112 10.55 24.56 -8.13
C SER A 112 10.69 23.08 -8.54
N ALA A 113 11.91 22.53 -8.48
CA ALA A 113 12.13 21.09 -8.69
C ALA A 113 11.29 20.23 -7.72
N LEU A 114 11.02 20.75 -6.52
CA LEU A 114 10.17 20.10 -5.53
C LEU A 114 8.69 20.10 -5.96
N GLN A 115 8.22 21.20 -6.55
CA GLN A 115 6.87 21.29 -7.12
C GLN A 115 6.72 20.39 -8.34
N GLU A 116 7.71 20.31 -9.22
CA GLU A 116 7.72 19.35 -10.32
C GLU A 116 7.65 17.92 -9.81
N SER A 117 8.40 17.60 -8.76
CA SER A 117 8.34 16.29 -8.11
C SER A 117 6.93 15.98 -7.57
N ALA A 118 6.28 16.93 -6.90
CA ALA A 118 4.91 16.76 -6.41
C ALA A 118 3.89 16.58 -7.55
N LEU A 119 4.06 17.32 -8.66
CA LEU A 119 3.21 17.23 -9.84
C LEU A 119 3.33 15.87 -10.54
N VAL A 120 4.55 15.35 -10.71
CA VAL A 120 4.79 14.05 -11.39
C VAL A 120 4.22 12.87 -10.58
N LEU A 121 4.14 13.00 -9.26
CA LEU A 121 3.59 11.94 -8.40
C LEU A 121 2.06 11.92 -8.31
N SER A 122 1.42 13.03 -8.66
CA SER A 122 -0.02 13.24 -8.43
C SER A 122 -0.86 12.75 -9.59
#